data_AF-A0A496PKU5-F1
#
_entry.id   AF-A0A496PKU5-F1
#
_cell.length_a   1.000
_cell.length_b   1.000
_cell.length_c   1.000
_cell.angle_alpha   90.00
_cell.angle_beta   90.00
_cell.angle_gamma   90.00
#
_symmetry.space_group_name_H-M   'P 1'
#
loop_
_entity.id
_entity.type
_entity.pdbx_description
1 polymer ?
#
loop_
_entity_poly.entity_id
_entity_poly.type
_entity_poly.pdbx_seq_one_letter_code
_entity_poly.pdbx_strand_id
1 'polypeptide(L)'
;MITAFVMIQVDAGLIPEAAQQISELEGVAEVYSIAGGDWDLIGVVRVRRHEDLADVIPNRLSKVPGVVGTTTHIAFRAFSQHDLEAAFSLGLE
;
A
#
# COMPACT_ATOMS: atom_id res chain seq x y z
N MET A 1 4.89 -13.07 8.86
CA MET A 1 4.47 -11.71 8.47
C MET A 1 3.59 -11.86 7.24
N ILE A 2 2.39 -11.30 7.25
CA ILE A 2 1.47 -11.32 6.11
C ILE A 2 1.60 -9.97 5.42
N THR A 3 1.78 -9.99 4.09
CA THR A 3 1.85 -8.78 3.27
C THR A 3 0.59 -8.67 2.43
N ALA A 4 0.01 -7.47 2.34
CA ALA A 4 -1.05 -7.16 1.41
C ALA A 4 -0.71 -5.88 0.65
N PHE A 5 -1.08 -5.83 -0.62
CA PHE A 5 -0.99 -4.66 -1.47
C PHE A 5 -2.38 -4.08 -1.64
N VAL A 6 -2.57 -2.86 -1.19
CA VAL A 6 -3.85 -2.17 -1.25
C VAL A 6 -3.76 -1.14 -2.37
N MET A 7 -4.52 -1.35 -3.44
CA MET A 7 -4.74 -0.34 -4.46
C MET A 7 -5.78 0.64 -3.90
N ILE A 8 -5.49 1.94 -3.97
CA ILE A 8 -6.28 2.98 -3.29
C ILE A 8 -6.62 4.05 -4.30
N GLN A 9 -7.90 4.30 -4.45
CA GLN A 9 -8.42 5.39 -5.27
C GLN A 9 -8.76 6.53 -4.32
N VAL A 10 -8.32 7.73 -4.66
CA VAL A 10 -8.44 8.92 -3.82
C VAL A 10 -9.02 10.05 -4.66
N ASP A 11 -9.83 10.90 -4.05
CA ASP A 11 -10.19 12.19 -4.64
C ASP A 11 -8.91 12.95 -5.01
N ALA A 12 -8.80 13.38 -6.27
CA ALA A 12 -7.62 14.04 -6.82
C ALA A 12 -7.16 15.25 -6.00
N GLY A 13 -8.09 15.97 -5.37
CA GLY A 13 -7.78 17.14 -4.54
C GLY A 13 -7.18 16.81 -3.17
N LEU A 14 -7.14 15.53 -2.77
CA LEU A 14 -6.73 15.07 -1.45
C LEU A 14 -5.63 13.99 -1.50
N ILE A 15 -5.05 13.72 -2.67
CA ILE A 15 -4.03 12.66 -2.84
C ILE A 15 -2.85 12.82 -1.86
N PRO A 16 -2.21 14.00 -1.73
CA PRO A 16 -1.07 14.16 -0.81
C PRO A 16 -1.46 13.95 0.66
N GLU A 17 -2.59 14.53 1.07
CA GLU A 17 -3.08 14.47 2.45
C GLU A 17 -3.50 13.05 2.83
N ALA A 18 -4.19 12.35 1.94
CA ALA A 18 -4.57 10.96 2.13
C ALA A 18 -3.32 10.06 2.18
N ALA A 19 -2.37 10.24 1.27
CA ALA A 19 -1.12 9.47 1.27
C ALA A 19 -0.36 9.62 2.59
N GLN A 20 -0.24 10.85 3.10
CA GLN A 20 0.41 11.14 4.37
C GLN A 20 -0.32 10.45 5.53
N GLN A 21 -1.65 10.62 5.63
CA GLN A 21 -2.44 9.99 6.70
C GLN A 21 -2.39 8.46 6.65
N ILE A 22 -2.44 7.86 5.46
CA ILE A 22 -2.34 6.40 5.28
C ILE A 22 -0.95 5.92 5.72
N SER A 23 0.11 6.66 5.42
CA SER A 23 1.48 6.29 5.80
C SER A 23 1.72 6.28 7.32
N GLU A 24 0.90 7.02 8.08
CA GLU A 24 0.96 7.07 9.54
C GLU A 24 0.16 5.96 10.23
N LEU A 25 -0.61 5.16 9.47
CA LEU A 25 -1.38 4.05 10.03
C LEU A 25 -0.45 2.89 10.42
N GLU A 26 -0.54 2.46 11.67
CA GLU A 26 0.11 1.23 12.11
C GLU A 26 -0.31 0.04 11.23
N GLY A 27 0.69 -0.71 10.74
CA GLY A 27 0.50 -1.82 9.82
C GLY A 27 0.68 -1.44 8.35
N VAL A 28 0.67 -0.15 8.00
CA VAL A 28 1.12 0.33 6.69
C VAL A 28 2.64 0.51 6.74
N ALA A 29 3.35 -0.21 5.89
CA ALA A 29 4.80 -0.14 5.78
C ALA A 29 5.24 0.98 4.84
N GLU A 30 4.58 1.08 3.69
CA GLU A 30 4.96 1.98 2.60
C GLU A 30 3.69 2.46 1.88
N VAL A 31 3.70 3.67 1.35
CA VAL A 31 2.65 4.23 0.47
C VAL A 31 3.34 4.92 -0.69
N TYR A 32 2.91 4.60 -1.91
CA TYR A 32 3.45 5.19 -3.13
C TYR A 32 2.34 5.78 -3.97
N SER A 33 2.59 6.95 -4.55
CA SER A 33 1.80 7.43 -5.69
C SER A 33 2.19 6.67 -6.94
N ILE A 34 1.20 6.32 -7.75
CA ILE A 34 1.40 5.57 -8.99
C ILE A 34 0.85 6.36 -10.17
N ALA A 35 1.52 6.24 -11.32
CA ALA A 35 1.11 6.90 -12.56
C ALA A 35 0.54 5.87 -13.54
N GLY A 36 -0.65 6.15 -14.05
CA GLY A 36 -1.35 5.31 -15.04
C GLY A 36 -2.21 4.21 -14.41
N GLY A 37 -3.47 4.11 -14.86
CA GLY A 37 -4.45 3.15 -14.37
C GLY A 37 -5.62 3.81 -13.62
N ASP A 38 -6.41 2.98 -12.94
CA ASP A 38 -7.63 3.41 -12.21
C ASP A 38 -7.37 3.80 -10.74
N TRP A 39 -6.11 3.76 -10.30
CA TRP A 39 -5.70 3.89 -8.91
C TRP A 39 -4.64 4.97 -8.75
N ASP A 40 -4.70 5.70 -7.63
CA ASP A 40 -3.84 6.85 -7.37
C ASP A 40 -2.65 6.49 -6.46
N LEU A 41 -2.90 5.61 -5.49
CA LEU A 41 -1.90 5.15 -4.53
C LEU A 41 -1.86 3.62 -4.44
N ILE A 42 -0.70 3.10 -4.06
CA ILE A 42 -0.54 1.73 -3.57
C ILE A 42 0.01 1.76 -2.15
N GLY A 43 -0.70 1.09 -1.22
CA GLY A 43 -0.26 0.88 0.15
C GLY A 43 0.28 -0.54 0.33
N VAL A 44 1.46 -0.67 0.93
CA VAL A 44 2.02 -1.95 1.35
C VAL A 44 1.69 -2.15 2.83
N VAL A 45 0.80 -3.10 3.12
CA VAL A 45 0.38 -3.43 4.49
C VAL A 45 1.13 -4.68 4.95
N ARG A 46 1.72 -4.64 6.15
CA ARG A 46 2.41 -5.78 6.77
C ARG A 46 1.88 -5.99 8.19
N VAL A 47 1.26 -7.15 8.42
CA VAL A 47 0.69 -7.51 9.73
C VAL A 47 1.18 -8.86 10.20
N ARG A 48 0.95 -9.18 11.48
CA ARG A 48 1.36 -10.46 12.07
C ARG A 48 0.31 -11.54 11.84
N ARG A 49 -0.98 -11.20 11.93
CA ARG A 49 -2.11 -12.13 11.82
C ARG A 49 -3.08 -11.67 10.75
N HIS A 50 -3.78 -12.62 10.14
CA HIS A 50 -4.68 -12.32 9.02
C HIS A 50 -5.85 -11.42 9.45
N GLU A 51 -6.36 -11.65 10.67
CA GLU A 51 -7.42 -10.84 11.28
C GLU A 51 -7.04 -9.35 11.43
N ASP A 52 -5.76 -9.04 11.58
CA ASP A 52 -5.29 -7.66 11.74
C ASP A 52 -5.46 -6.84 10.43
N LEU A 53 -5.55 -7.50 9.26
CA LEU A 53 -5.81 -6.81 7.99
C LEU A 53 -7.17 -6.10 7.99
N ALA A 54 -8.17 -6.68 8.66
CA ALA A 54 -9.50 -6.06 8.78
C ALA A 54 -9.46 -4.79 9.63
N ASP A 55 -8.55 -4.70 10.59
CA ASP A 55 -8.36 -3.47 11.36
C ASP A 55 -7.64 -2.39 10.56
N VAL A 56 -6.55 -2.76 9.88
CA VAL A 56 -5.74 -1.78 9.14
C VAL A 56 -6.47 -1.27 7.90
N ILE A 57 -7.10 -2.15 7.13
CA ILE A 57 -7.60 -1.78 5.80
C ILE A 57 -9.02 -1.19 5.87
N PRO A 58 -10.11 -1.98 6.05
CA PRO A 58 -11.46 -1.41 6.02
C PRO A 58 -11.79 -0.54 7.23
N ASN A 59 -11.20 -0.80 8.40
CA ASN A 59 -11.52 -0.03 9.60
C ASN A 59 -10.77 1.30 9.72
N ARG A 60 -9.61 1.44 9.07
CA ARG A 60 -8.73 2.63 9.17
C ARG A 60 -8.40 3.22 7.81
N LEU A 61 -7.67 2.50 6.94
CA LEU A 61 -7.21 3.00 5.64
C LEU A 61 -8.39 3.45 4.76
N SER A 62 -9.42 2.62 4.60
CA SER A 62 -10.60 2.95 3.78
C SER A 62 -11.45 4.09 4.35
N LYS A 63 -11.16 4.56 5.58
CA LYS A 63 -11.85 5.69 6.22
C LYS A 63 -11.03 6.97 6.21
N VAL A 64 -9.82 6.94 5.67
CA VAL A 64 -9.03 8.16 5.50
C VAL A 64 -9.79 9.11 4.56
N PRO A 65 -9.96 10.39 4.92
CA PRO A 65 -10.62 11.37 4.07
C PRO A 65 -10.04 11.40 2.66
N GLY A 66 -10.93 11.38 1.67
CA GLY A 66 -10.56 11.35 0.25
C GLY A 66 -10.46 9.94 -0.34
N VAL A 67 -10.31 8.88 0.46
CA VAL A 67 -10.32 7.50 -0.08
C VAL A 67 -11.73 7.17 -0.58
N VAL A 68 -11.86 6.86 -1.87
CA VAL A 68 -13.14 6.54 -2.52
C VAL A 68 -13.31 5.04 -2.77
N GLY A 69 -12.20 4.30 -2.87
CA GLY A 69 -12.23 2.87 -3.16
C GLY A 69 -10.91 2.20 -2.82
N THR A 70 -10.98 0.92 -2.49
CA THR A 70 -9.79 0.10 -2.22
C THR A 70 -9.95 -1.31 -2.77
N THR A 71 -8.88 -1.86 -3.37
CA THR A 71 -8.79 -3.28 -3.72
C THR A 71 -7.58 -3.89 -3.04
N THR A 72 -7.77 -4.96 -2.26
CA THR A 72 -6.70 -5.60 -1.48
C THR A 72 -6.24 -6.90 -2.11
N HIS A 73 -4.94 -7.02 -2.35
CA HIS A 73 -4.27 -8.21 -2.84
C HIS A 73 -3.39 -8.80 -1.74
N ILE A 74 -3.81 -9.90 -1.13
CA ILE A 74 -3.04 -10.55 -0.07
C ILE A 74 -1.97 -11.44 -0.73
N ALA A 75 -0.71 -11.20 -0.38
CA ALA A 75 0.39 -11.98 -0.88
C ALA A 75 0.37 -13.39 -0.26
N PHE A 76 0.10 -14.39 -1.09
CA PHE A 76 0.15 -15.80 -0.66
C PHE A 76 1.60 -16.31 -0.52
N ARG A 77 2.50 -15.82 -1.38
CA ARG A 77 3.92 -16.15 -1.37
C ARG A 77 4.71 -14.95 -1.85
N ALA A 78 5.76 -14.59 -1.12
CA ALA A 78 6.73 -13.59 -1.56
C ALA A 78 7.86 -14.30 -2.31
N PHE A 79 8.25 -13.74 -3.45
CA PHE A 79 9.49 -14.05 -4.13
C PHE A 79 10.32 -12.77 -4.05
N SER A 80 11.21 -12.69 -3.06
CA SER A 80 12.15 -11.58 -3.03
C SER A 80 13.21 -11.86 -4.08
N GLN A 81 13.76 -10.80 -4.65
CA GLN A 81 15.01 -10.82 -5.37
C GLN A 81 15.89 -9.78 -4.65
N HIS A 82 16.03 -9.93 -3.32
CA HIS A 82 17.12 -9.52 -2.41
C HIS A 82 17.25 -10.59 -1.30
N ASP A 83 17.29 -11.90 -1.55
CA ASP A 83 17.13 -12.82 -2.71
C ASP A 83 17.60 -12.49 -4.17
N LEU A 84 18.24 -11.34 -4.47
CA LEU A 84 18.87 -10.84 -5.71
C LEU A 84 19.34 -9.38 -5.51
N GLU A 85 20.46 -8.97 -6.06
CA GLU A 85 20.96 -7.60 -5.85
C GLU A 85 20.41 -6.59 -6.89
N ALA A 86 19.31 -6.93 -7.56
CA ALA A 86 18.99 -6.41 -8.91
C ALA A 86 18.13 -5.15 -8.98
N ALA A 87 17.52 -4.70 -7.89
CA ALA A 87 16.84 -3.40 -7.89
C ALA A 87 17.84 -2.23 -7.99
N PHE A 88 19.13 -2.48 -7.69
CA PHE A 88 20.19 -1.47 -7.64
C PHE A 88 21.11 -1.41 -8.87
N SER A 89 20.99 -2.34 -9.83
CA SER A 89 21.88 -2.38 -11.01
C SER A 89 21.32 -1.70 -12.25
N LEU A 90 20.06 -1.26 -12.24
CA LEU A 90 19.34 -0.74 -13.42
C LEU A 90 19.21 0.79 -13.47
N GLY A 91 20.08 1.53 -12.80
CA GLY A 91 20.04 3.00 -12.89
C GLY A 91 21.32 3.78 -12.64
N LEU A 92 22.47 3.13 -12.42
CA LEU A 92 23.75 3.82 -12.24
C LEU A 92 24.87 3.17 -13.07
N GLU A 93 24.74 3.28 -14.39
CA GLU A 93 25.83 3.73 -15.29
C GLU A 93 25.27 4.78 -16.25
#